data_AF-A0A941IXR4-F1
#
_entry.id   AF-A0A941IXR4-F1
#
_cell.length_a   1.000
_cell.length_b   1.000
_cell.length_c   1.000
_cell.angle_alpha   90.00
_cell.angle_beta   90.00
_cell.angle_gamma   90.00
#
_symmetry.space_group_name_H-M   'P 1'
#
loop_
_entity.id
_entity.type
_entity.pdbx_description
1 polymer ?
#
loop_
_entity_poly.entity_id
_entity_poly.type
_entity_poly.pdbx_seq_one_letter_code
_entity_poly.pdbx_strand_id
1 'polypeptide(L)'
;MKKIFYSFFILFIMSGLSASAQCGDDLLKTALKEMGATQYIKDFTVEMVKERKDVKTGYVKFSVVLNSNTQYKFNIVNGASNAEQMIMQLKQNEKLISSNFHNGKMYDEFQFICRKTGVYHLYFSFKGGQEGCAKAVLSLVKQL
;
A
#
# COMPACT_ATOMS: atom_id res chain seq x y z
N MET A 1 25.60 57.51 -10.32
CA MET A 1 24.60 57.25 -9.26
C MET A 1 23.53 56.32 -9.87
N LYS A 2 23.75 55.01 -10.08
CA LYS A 2 24.07 53.92 -9.12
C LYS A 2 23.01 53.69 -8.02
N LYS A 3 21.70 53.87 -8.28
CA LYS A 3 20.68 53.54 -7.26
C LYS A 3 19.37 52.93 -7.77
N ILE A 4 19.31 52.43 -9.01
CA ILE A 4 18.06 51.83 -9.56
C ILE A 4 18.23 50.37 -10.00
N PHE A 5 19.45 49.83 -10.04
CA PHE A 5 19.71 48.52 -10.67
C PHE A 5 19.75 47.28 -9.76
N TYR A 6 19.54 47.40 -8.45
CA TYR A 6 19.67 46.22 -7.55
C TYR A 6 18.45 45.94 -6.66
N SER A 7 17.29 46.54 -6.97
CA SER A 7 16.02 46.13 -6.33
C SER A 7 15.38 44.90 -7.01
N PHE A 8 16.01 44.34 -8.05
CA PHE A 8 15.52 43.18 -8.80
C PHE A 8 16.34 41.90 -8.52
N PHE A 9 16.95 41.79 -7.33
CA PHE A 9 17.72 40.62 -6.90
C PHE A 9 17.17 39.99 -5.59
N ILE A 10 15.90 40.24 -5.24
CA ILE A 10 15.31 39.75 -3.97
C ILE A 10 14.06 38.88 -4.20
N LEU A 11 13.67 38.58 -5.44
CA LEU A 11 12.47 37.77 -5.71
C LEU A 11 12.75 36.37 -6.28
N PHE A 12 13.84 35.72 -5.84
CA PHE A 12 14.13 34.33 -6.18
C PHE A 12 14.28 33.44 -4.93
N ILE A 13 13.33 33.55 -4.00
CA ILE A 13 13.16 32.55 -2.94
C ILE A 13 11.67 32.17 -2.93
N MET A 14 11.19 31.74 -4.09
CA MET A 14 9.90 31.07 -4.21
C MET A 14 10.10 29.59 -3.91
N SER A 15 9.31 29.13 -2.95
CA SER A 15 8.75 27.78 -2.90
C SER A 15 9.74 26.62 -2.82
N GLY A 16 10.32 26.44 -1.63
CA GLY A 16 10.53 25.08 -1.10
C GLY A 16 9.17 24.44 -0.80
N LEU A 17 8.38 24.15 -1.85
CA LEU A 17 7.22 23.29 -1.70
C LEU A 17 7.75 21.88 -1.48
N SER A 18 7.48 21.37 -0.30
CA SER A 18 7.76 20.01 0.11
C SER A 18 7.18 19.07 -0.94
N ALA A 19 8.05 18.35 -1.65
CA ALA A 19 7.64 17.24 -2.49
C ALA A 19 7.07 16.15 -1.57
N SER A 20 5.75 16.17 -1.35
CA SER A 20 5.03 15.03 -0.83
C SER A 20 5.21 13.91 -1.84
N ALA A 21 6.04 12.92 -1.52
CA ALA A 21 6.31 11.80 -2.41
C ALA A 21 4.97 11.15 -2.80
N GLN A 22 4.65 11.21 -4.09
CA GLN A 22 3.40 10.71 -4.61
C GLN A 22 3.42 9.19 -4.56
N CYS A 23 2.35 8.62 -4.01
CA CYS A 23 2.07 7.19 -4.04
C CYS A 23 1.55 6.79 -5.41
N GLY A 24 2.34 7.10 -6.45
CA GLY A 24 1.93 7.08 -7.85
C GLY A 24 2.19 5.76 -8.57
N ASP A 25 2.20 5.83 -9.90
CA ASP A 25 2.29 4.68 -10.81
C ASP A 25 3.62 3.90 -10.70
N ASP A 26 4.69 4.54 -10.24
CA ASP A 26 5.99 3.89 -10.03
C ASP A 26 5.94 2.76 -8.99
N LEU A 27 5.13 2.95 -7.93
CA LEU A 27 4.88 1.93 -6.93
C LEU A 27 4.10 0.75 -7.51
N LEU A 28 3.11 1.02 -8.35
CA LEU A 28 2.34 -0.02 -9.02
C LEU A 28 3.24 -0.83 -9.97
N LYS A 29 4.09 -0.16 -10.75
CA LYS A 29 5.06 -0.81 -11.63
C LYS A 29 6.00 -1.73 -10.86
N THR A 30 6.44 -1.30 -9.68
CA THR A 30 7.28 -2.12 -8.79
C THR A 30 6.49 -3.32 -8.26
N ALA A 31 5.25 -3.11 -7.80
CA ALA A 31 4.41 -4.20 -7.30
C ALA A 31 4.09 -5.24 -8.39
N LEU A 32 3.85 -4.80 -9.63
CA LEU A 32 3.65 -5.67 -10.79
C LEU A 32 4.92 -6.42 -11.17
N LYS A 33 6.11 -5.84 -10.95
CA LYS A 33 7.39 -6.53 -11.15
C LYS A 33 7.62 -7.60 -10.08
N GLU A 34 7.36 -7.31 -8.81
CA GLU A 34 7.52 -8.24 -7.68
C GLU A 34 6.51 -9.38 -7.69
N MET A 35 5.35 -9.17 -8.31
CA MET A 35 4.39 -10.23 -8.60
C MET A 35 5.07 -11.42 -9.31
N GLY A 36 6.04 -11.16 -10.19
CA GLY A 36 6.79 -12.18 -10.93
C GLY A 36 5.96 -12.81 -12.04
N ALA A 37 6.15 -14.11 -12.28
CA ALA A 37 5.51 -14.84 -13.38
C ALA A 37 4.04 -15.24 -13.13
N THR A 38 3.42 -14.78 -12.05
CA THR A 38 2.00 -15.08 -11.74
C THR A 38 1.06 -14.22 -12.57
N GLN A 39 -0.18 -14.67 -12.78
CA GLN A 39 -1.14 -13.91 -13.57
C GLN A 39 -1.82 -12.81 -12.74
N TYR A 40 -1.72 -11.56 -13.19
CA TYR A 40 -2.37 -10.42 -12.55
C TYR A 40 -3.90 -10.60 -12.48
N ILE A 41 -4.49 -10.24 -11.34
CA ILE A 41 -5.96 -10.17 -11.16
C ILE A 41 -6.40 -8.75 -10.86
N LYS A 42 -5.82 -8.14 -9.81
CA LYS A 42 -6.26 -6.83 -9.30
C LYS A 42 -5.17 -6.18 -8.46
N ASP A 43 -5.06 -4.85 -8.53
CA ASP A 43 -4.27 -4.05 -7.61
C ASP A 43 -5.14 -3.23 -6.64
N PHE A 44 -4.52 -2.82 -5.54
CA PHE A 44 -5.11 -2.02 -4.49
C PHE A 44 -4.18 -0.86 -4.17
N THR A 45 -4.72 0.35 -4.32
CA THR A 45 -4.05 1.56 -3.87
C THR A 45 -4.48 1.85 -2.45
N VAL A 46 -3.52 1.82 -1.53
CA VAL A 46 -3.76 2.08 -0.12
C VAL A 46 -3.13 3.41 0.23
N GLU A 47 -3.95 4.34 0.68
CA GLU A 47 -3.53 5.65 1.17
C GLU A 47 -4.14 5.85 2.56
N MET A 48 -3.29 6.10 3.55
CA MET A 48 -3.67 6.34 4.93
C MET A 48 -3.30 7.79 5.28
N VAL A 49 -4.33 8.59 5.55
CA VAL A 49 -4.20 9.98 6.01
C VAL A 49 -4.61 10.05 7.48
N LYS A 50 -3.81 10.72 8.32
CA LYS A 50 -4.02 10.90 9.75
C LYS A 50 -4.78 12.20 9.90
N GLU A 51 -6.10 12.10 9.94
CA GLU A 51 -6.92 13.27 10.24
C GLU A 51 -6.63 13.76 11.67
N ARG A 52 -6.38 15.07 11.80
CA ARG A 52 -6.01 15.72 13.07
C ARG A 52 -7.16 15.84 14.07
N LYS A 53 -8.36 15.33 13.76
CA LYS A 53 -9.56 15.43 14.58
C LYS A 53 -10.28 14.08 14.63
N ASP A 54 -9.94 13.30 15.65
CA ASP A 54 -10.88 12.44 16.38
C ASP A 54 -11.60 11.28 15.64
N VAL A 55 -11.07 10.73 14.54
CA VAL A 55 -11.70 9.55 13.90
C VAL A 55 -10.68 8.48 13.53
N LYS A 56 -10.94 7.27 14.03
CA LYS A 56 -10.21 6.03 13.72
C LYS A 56 -10.18 5.78 12.21
N THR A 57 -9.01 5.92 11.59
CA THR A 57 -8.64 5.14 10.40
C THR A 57 -7.49 4.22 10.78
N GLY A 58 -7.77 3.26 11.66
CA GLY A 58 -6.78 2.25 12.04
C GLY A 58 -6.39 1.32 10.89
N TYR A 59 -7.23 1.24 9.86
CA TYR A 59 -7.01 0.40 8.69
C TYR A 59 -7.83 0.84 7.46
N VAL A 60 -7.37 0.48 6.27
CA VAL A 60 -8.14 0.51 5.01
C VAL A 60 -8.59 -0.92 4.69
N LYS A 61 -9.85 -1.08 4.25
CA LYS A 61 -10.45 -2.39 3.96
C LYS A 61 -10.87 -2.49 2.49
N PHE A 62 -10.51 -3.60 1.84
CA PHE A 62 -10.99 -3.97 0.52
C PHE A 62 -11.65 -5.35 0.55
N SER A 63 -12.68 -5.54 -0.28
CA SER A 63 -13.35 -6.83 -0.45
C SER A 63 -12.95 -7.47 -1.77
N VAL A 64 -12.67 -8.78 -1.75
CA VAL A 64 -12.29 -9.57 -2.92
C VAL A 64 -13.07 -10.88 -2.93
N VAL A 65 -13.47 -11.33 -4.12
CA VAL A 65 -14.06 -12.66 -4.29
C VAL A 65 -12.95 -13.60 -4.72
N LEU A 66 -12.74 -14.68 -3.94
CA LEU A 66 -11.76 -15.72 -4.25
C LEU A 66 -12.49 -17.02 -4.57
N ASN A 67 -11.96 -17.79 -5.52
CA ASN A 67 -12.51 -19.08 -5.94
C ASN A 67 -11.81 -20.22 -5.19
N SER A 68 -12.55 -21.28 -4.86
CA SER A 68 -12.00 -22.50 -4.29
C SER A 68 -11.01 -23.18 -5.25
N ASN A 69 -10.15 -24.03 -4.70
CA ASN A 69 -9.12 -24.78 -5.43
C ASN A 69 -8.21 -23.86 -6.24
N THR A 70 -7.90 -22.69 -5.70
CA THR A 70 -7.06 -21.71 -6.37
C THR A 70 -6.00 -21.19 -5.40
N GLN A 71 -4.75 -21.17 -5.87
CA GLN A 71 -3.63 -20.58 -5.13
C GLN A 71 -3.43 -19.14 -5.59
N TYR A 72 -3.58 -18.22 -4.64
CA TYR A 72 -3.39 -16.80 -4.84
C TYR A 72 -2.10 -16.34 -4.18
N LYS A 73 -1.50 -15.29 -4.75
CA LYS A 73 -0.39 -14.54 -4.18
C LYS A 73 -0.83 -13.11 -3.94
N PHE A 74 -0.44 -12.58 -2.80
CA PHE A 74 -0.63 -11.19 -2.42
C PHE A 74 0.75 -10.60 -2.13
N ASN A 75 1.15 -9.58 -2.87
CA ASN A 75 2.39 -8.84 -2.61
C ASN A 75 2.08 -7.35 -2.38
N ILE A 76 2.94 -6.66 -1.63
CA ILE A 76 2.76 -5.27 -1.25
C ILE A 76 4.08 -4.50 -1.35
N VAL A 77 4.03 -3.33 -1.98
CA VAL A 77 5.15 -2.38 -2.04
C VAL A 77 4.79 -1.14 -1.25
N ASN A 78 5.68 -0.75 -0.34
CA ASN A 78 5.52 0.41 0.52
C ASN A 78 6.07 1.66 -0.15
N GLY A 79 5.39 2.80 0.04
CA GLY A 79 5.93 4.11 -0.33
C GLY A 79 7.25 4.41 0.39
N ALA A 80 8.19 5.03 -0.32
CA ALA A 80 9.52 5.34 0.22
C ALA A 80 9.48 6.30 1.43
N SER A 81 8.40 7.09 1.55
CA SER A 81 8.21 8.04 2.66
C SER A 81 7.47 7.44 3.86
N ASN A 82 7.12 6.15 3.82
CA ASN A 82 6.50 5.50 4.96
C ASN A 82 7.50 5.33 6.10
N ALA A 83 7.10 5.68 7.32
CA ALA A 83 7.93 5.45 8.51
C ALA A 83 8.00 3.97 8.90
N GLU A 84 7.00 3.17 8.53
CA GLU A 84 6.93 1.73 8.80
C GLU A 84 6.41 0.95 7.60
N GLN A 85 6.64 -0.37 7.59
CA GLN A 85 6.05 -1.26 6.59
C GLN A 85 4.58 -1.52 6.89
N MET A 86 3.75 -1.51 5.85
CA MET A 86 2.32 -1.74 5.93
C MET A 86 2.01 -3.21 6.20
N ILE A 87 1.16 -3.45 7.19
CA ILE A 87 0.62 -4.76 7.52
C ILE A 87 -0.61 -5.01 6.65
N MET A 88 -0.53 -6.05 5.82
CA MET A 88 -1.61 -6.60 5.02
C MET A 88 -2.13 -7.88 5.68
N GLN A 89 -3.45 -7.95 5.88
CA GLN A 89 -4.14 -9.09 6.48
C GLN A 89 -5.29 -9.54 5.60
N LEU A 90 -5.32 -10.83 5.26
CA LEU A 90 -6.46 -11.47 4.64
C LEU A 90 -7.37 -12.05 5.73
N LYS A 91 -8.64 -11.67 5.72
CA LYS A 91 -9.66 -12.15 6.67
C LYS A 91 -10.87 -12.71 5.95
N GLN A 92 -11.56 -13.63 6.62
CA GLN A 92 -12.88 -14.12 6.22
C GLN A 92 -13.78 -14.12 7.46
N ASN A 93 -14.92 -13.42 7.40
CA ASN A 93 -15.82 -13.24 8.56
C ASN A 93 -15.08 -12.78 9.83
N GLU A 94 -14.25 -11.73 9.70
CA GLU A 94 -13.34 -11.21 10.75
C GLU A 94 -12.23 -12.14 11.26
N LYS A 95 -12.23 -13.43 10.88
CA LYS A 95 -11.15 -14.36 11.21
C LYS A 95 -9.92 -14.08 10.34
N LEU A 96 -8.76 -13.92 10.98
CA LEU A 96 -7.47 -13.84 10.28
C LEU A 96 -7.15 -15.16 9.58
N ILE A 97 -6.87 -15.09 8.28
CA ILE A 97 -6.52 -16.22 7.43
C ILE A 97 -5.03 -16.22 7.12
N SER A 98 -4.50 -15.06 6.72
CA SER A 98 -3.08 -14.88 6.43
C SER A 98 -2.67 -13.42 6.64
N SER A 99 -1.38 -13.19 6.87
CA SER A 99 -0.82 -11.84 6.98
C SER A 99 0.63 -11.85 6.54
N ASN A 100 1.09 -10.70 6.06
CA ASN A 100 2.50 -10.44 5.80
C ASN A 100 3.30 -10.09 7.06
N PHE A 101 2.67 -10.09 8.24
CA PHE A 101 3.35 -9.94 9.53
C PHE A 101 3.20 -11.22 10.37
N HIS A 102 4.32 -11.85 10.70
CA HIS A 102 4.34 -13.08 11.49
C HIS A 102 5.55 -13.13 12.42
N ASN A 103 5.34 -13.45 13.70
CA ASN A 103 6.38 -13.56 14.73
C ASN A 103 7.35 -12.37 14.78
N GLY A 104 6.84 -11.14 14.65
CA GLY A 104 7.64 -9.92 14.69
C GLY A 104 8.39 -9.60 13.40
N LYS A 105 8.27 -10.43 12.36
CA LYS A 105 8.89 -10.22 11.05
C LYS A 105 7.85 -9.80 10.02
N MET A 106 8.25 -8.86 9.17
CA MET A 106 7.49 -8.44 8.01
C MET A 106 7.97 -9.18 6.77
N TYR A 107 7.03 -9.47 5.89
CA TYR A 107 7.24 -10.07 4.58
C TYR A 107 6.60 -9.17 3.52
N ASP A 108 7.17 -9.15 2.32
CA ASP A 108 6.62 -8.32 1.22
C ASP A 108 5.50 -9.05 0.47
N GLU A 109 5.32 -10.35 0.72
CA GLU A 109 4.28 -11.17 0.13
C GLU A 109 3.84 -12.32 1.01
N PHE A 110 2.65 -12.85 0.72
CA PHE A 110 2.22 -14.17 1.18
C PHE A 110 1.35 -14.84 0.12
N GLN A 111 1.25 -16.17 0.22
CA GLN A 111 0.38 -16.97 -0.64
C GLN A 111 -0.72 -17.63 0.17
N PHE A 112 -1.88 -17.84 -0.46
CA PHE A 112 -3.03 -18.45 0.16
C PHE A 112 -3.72 -19.40 -0.81
N ILE A 113 -3.94 -20.64 -0.37
CA ILE A 113 -4.75 -21.63 -1.09
C ILE A 113 -6.19 -21.49 -0.62
N CYS A 114 -7.04 -20.94 -1.49
CA CYS A 114 -8.45 -20.78 -1.21
C CYS A 114 -9.16 -22.13 -1.35
N ARG A 115 -9.76 -22.61 -0.24
CA ARG A 115 -10.49 -23.88 -0.20
C ARG A 115 -12.00 -23.73 -0.35
N LYS A 116 -12.53 -22.52 -0.18
CA LYS A 116 -13.96 -22.23 -0.24
C LYS A 116 -14.20 -20.92 -0.96
N THR A 117 -14.94 -20.98 -2.06
CA THR A 117 -15.34 -19.77 -2.80
C THR A 117 -16.11 -18.82 -1.90
N GLY A 118 -15.78 -17.53 -1.95
CA GLY A 118 -16.49 -16.52 -1.17
C GLY A 118 -15.81 -15.17 -1.15
N VAL A 119 -16.41 -14.27 -0.37
CA VAL A 119 -15.86 -12.93 -0.13
C VAL A 119 -14.83 -13.02 1.00
N TYR A 120 -13.66 -12.45 0.72
CA TYR A 120 -12.59 -12.22 1.66
C TYR A 120 -12.32 -10.72 1.76
N HIS A 121 -11.68 -10.33 2.86
CA HIS A 121 -11.38 -8.94 3.14
C HIS A 121 -9.89 -8.76 3.35
N LEU A 122 -9.30 -7.82 2.62
CA LEU A 122 -7.95 -7.34 2.86
C LEU A 122 -8.04 -6.13 3.78
N TYR A 123 -7.31 -6.20 4.89
CA TYR A 123 -7.12 -5.10 5.83
C TYR A 123 -5.68 -4.62 5.74
N PHE A 124 -5.51 -3.32 5.63
CA PHE A 124 -4.21 -2.66 5.53
C PHE A 124 -4.05 -1.68 6.69
N SER A 125 -2.96 -1.77 7.44
CA SER A 125 -2.72 -0.93 8.62
C SER A 125 -1.22 -0.74 8.88
N PHE A 126 -0.84 0.36 9.52
CA PHE A 126 0.51 0.54 10.09
C PHE A 126 0.54 0.22 11.59
N LYS A 127 1.71 -0.14 12.12
CA LYS A 127 1.89 -0.46 13.54
C LYS A 127 1.90 0.83 14.37
N GLY A 128 0.71 1.38 14.60
CA GLY A 128 0.51 2.63 15.35
C GLY A 128 -0.36 3.67 14.64
N GLY A 129 -1.04 3.30 13.54
CA GLY A 129 -1.99 4.21 12.88
C GLY A 129 -1.32 5.43 12.23
N GLN A 130 -0.12 5.24 11.69
CA GLN A 130 0.62 6.28 10.99
C GLN A 130 0.06 6.55 9.59
N GLU A 131 0.46 7.67 9.01
CA GLU A 131 0.20 7.99 7.61
C GLU A 131 1.17 7.24 6.70
N GLY A 132 0.72 6.99 5.49
CA GLY A 132 1.57 6.39 4.47
C GLY A 132 0.75 5.74 3.38
N CYS A 133 1.45 5.12 2.44
CA CYS A 133 0.79 4.50 1.31
C CYS A 133 1.47 3.23 0.83
N ALA A 134 0.72 2.41 0.13
CA ALA A 134 1.23 1.21 -0.48
C ALA A 134 0.44 0.84 -1.73
N LYS A 135 1.05 0.03 -2.59
CA LYS A 135 0.37 -0.67 -3.67
C LYS A 135 0.44 -2.15 -3.38
N ALA A 136 -0.70 -2.81 -3.31
CA ALA A 136 -0.78 -4.26 -3.19
C ALA A 136 -1.32 -4.87 -4.48
N VAL A 137 -0.83 -6.04 -4.84
CA VAL A 137 -1.29 -6.79 -6.02
C VAL A 137 -1.76 -8.17 -5.59
N LEU A 138 -2.92 -8.56 -6.11
CA LEU A 138 -3.46 -9.91 -6.08
C LEU A 138 -3.20 -10.58 -7.42
N SER A 139 -2.59 -11.74 -7.38
CA SER A 139 -2.31 -12.56 -8.57
C SER A 139 -2.68 -14.03 -8.38
N LEU A 140 -2.94 -14.69 -9.50
CA LEU A 140 -3.18 -16.11 -9.62
C LEU A 140 -1.85 -16.83 -9.80
N VAL A 141 -1.53 -17.73 -8.87
CA VAL A 141 -0.35 -18.61 -9.00
C VAL A 141 -0.70 -19.82 -9.86
N LYS A 142 -1.77 -20.53 -9.49
CA LYS A 142 -2.31 -21.68 -10.22
C LYS A 142 -3.69 -22.07 -9.73
N GLN A 143 -4.44 -22.74 -10.59
CA GLN A 143 -5.64 -23.49 -10.21
C GLN A 143 -5.24 -24.93 -9.85
N LEU A 144 -5.84 -25.48 -8.81
CA LEU A 144 -5.56 -26.82 -8.27
C LEU A 144 -6.59 -27.84 -8.74
#